data_AF-A0A9N9ECT2-F1
#
_entry.id   AF-A0A9N9ECT2-F1
#
_cell.length_a   1.000
_cell.length_b   1.000
_cell.length_c   1.000
_cell.angle_alpha   90.00
_cell.angle_beta   90.00
_cell.angle_gamma   90.00
#
_symmetry.space_group_name_H-M   'P 1'
#
loop_
_entity.id
_entity.type
_entity.pdbx_description
1 polymer ?
#
loop_
_entity_poly.entity_id
_entity_poly.type
_entity_poly.pdbx_seq_one_letter_code
_entity_poly.pdbx_strand_id
1 'polypeptide(L)' 'GLRPKIPPDIPELVTQSIMRCWDAQPDERPTSEELHAILYEWQTDLRKDKSY' A
#
# COMPACT_ATOMS: atom_id res chain seq x y z
N GLY A 1 -15.11 -7.86 -9.44
CA GLY A 1 -14.90 -9.28 -9.08
C GLY A 1 -14.77 -9.40 -7.57
N LEU A 2 -15.02 -10.58 -7.00
CA LEU A 2 -14.82 -10.81 -5.56
C LEU A 2 -13.35 -10.54 -5.20
N ARG A 3 -13.13 -9.82 -4.09
CA ARG A 3 -11.80 -9.56 -3.53
C ARG A 3 -11.59 -10.44 -2.31
N PRO A 4 -10.38 -11.01 -2.11
CA PRO A 4 -10.10 -11.77 -0.90
C PRO A 4 -10.13 -10.85 0.32
N LYS A 5 -10.38 -11.45 1.49
CA LYS A 5 -10.28 -10.74 2.77
C LYS A 5 -8.80 -10.48 3.08
N ILE A 6 -8.48 -9.24 3.45
CA ILE A 6 -7.15 -8.86 3.92
C ILE A 6 -6.99 -9.30 5.39
N PRO A 7 -5.92 -10.02 5.76
CA PRO A 7 -5.64 -10.37 7.15
C PRO A 7 -5.42 -9.13 8.05
N PRO A 8 -5.80 -9.17 9.34
CA PRO A 8 -5.74 -8.01 10.24
C PRO A 8 -4.33 -7.63 10.70
N ASP A 9 -3.36 -8.53 10.53
CA ASP A 9 -1.95 -8.37 10.90
C ASP A 9 -1.12 -7.64 9.83
N ILE A 10 -1.75 -7.26 8.72
CA ILE A 10 -1.11 -6.51 7.64
C ILE A 10 -1.02 -5.02 8.02
N PRO A 11 0.14 -4.36 7.84
CA PRO A 11 0.29 -2.93 8.10
C PRO A 11 -0.78 -2.10 7.38
N GLU A 12 -1.29 -1.07 8.04
CA GLU A 12 -2.36 -0.23 7.52
C GLU A 12 -2.02 0.35 6.13
N LEU A 13 -0.78 0.80 5.94
CA LEU A 13 -0.30 1.32 4.66
C LEU A 13 -0.47 0.31 3.50
N VAL A 14 -0.13 -0.95 3.74
CA VAL A 14 -0.26 -2.02 2.75
C VAL A 14 -1.73 -2.33 2.48
N THR A 15 -2.55 -2.37 3.53
CA THR A 15 -4.00 -2.56 3.42
C THR A 15 -4.65 -1.44 2.59
N GLN A 16 -4.32 -0.18 2.86
CA GLN A 16 -4.82 0.97 2.09
C GLN A 16 -4.36 0.92 0.63
N SER A 17 -3.09 0.55 0.39
CA SER A 17 -2.54 0.39 -0.96
C SER A 17 -3.28 -0.68 -1.77
N ILE A 18 -3.54 -1.83 -1.16
CA ILE A 18 -4.32 -2.93 -1.78
C ILE A 18 -5.75 -2.48 -2.09
N MET A 19 -6.41 -1.79 -1.15
CA MET A 19 -7.78 -1.29 -1.35
C MET A 19 -7.87 -0.31 -2.52
N ARG A 20 -6.94 0.66 -2.62
CA ARG A 20 -6.88 1.61 -3.75
C ARG A 20 -6.60 0.91 -5.08
N CYS A 21 -5.71 -0.06 -5.12
CA CYS A 21 -5.46 -0.88 -6.31
C CYS A 21 -6.71 -1.67 -6.76
N TRP A 22 -7.59 -2.03 -5.83
CA TRP A 22 -8.81 -2.78 -6.11
C TRP A 22 -10.02 -1.92 -6.45
N ASP A 23 -9.87 -0.59 -6.45
CA ASP A 23 -10.98 0.33 -6.63
C ASP A 23 -11.79 0.00 -7.90
N ALA A 24 -13.11 0.09 -7.76
CA ALA A 24 -14.02 -0.17 -8.86
C ALA A 24 -13.87 0.91 -9.95
N GLN A 25 -13.61 2.15 -9.56
CA GLN A 25 -13.34 3.26 -10.45
C GLN A 25 -11.88 3.18 -10.92
N PRO A 26 -11.61 3.07 -12.24
CA PRO A 26 -10.25 3.03 -12.75
C PRO A 26 -9.42 4.27 -12.39
N ASP A 27 -10.06 5.44 -12.31
CA ASP A 27 -9.40 6.72 -12.04
C ASP A 27 -8.96 6.88 -10.57
N GLU A 28 -9.56 6.10 -9.66
CA GLU A 28 -9.17 6.06 -8.24
C GLU A 28 -7.99 5.10 -7.98
N ARG A 29 -7.63 4.29 -8.98
CA ARG A 29 -6.50 3.36 -8.85
C ARG A 29 -5.19 4.13 -8.96
N PRO A 30 -4.20 3.82 -8.11
CA PRO A 30 -2.90 4.43 -8.22
C PRO A 30 -2.21 3.94 -9.49
N THR A 31 -1.37 4.81 -10.05
CA THR A 31 -0.38 4.39 -11.03
C THR A 31 0.70 3.54 -10.36
N SER A 32 1.47 2.80 -11.16
CA SER A 32 2.64 2.07 -10.65
C SER A 32 3.69 3.01 -10.03
N GLU A 33 3.79 4.24 -10.52
CA GLU A 33 4.73 5.25 -10.02
C GLU A 33 4.32 5.75 -8.64
N GLU A 34 3.04 6.06 -8.44
CA GLU A 34 2.50 6.45 -7.13
C GLU A 34 2.65 5.31 -6.11
N LEU A 35 2.34 4.08 -6.50
CA LEU A 35 2.50 2.92 -5.64
C LEU A 35 3.98 2.70 -5.26
N HIS A 36 4.89 2.87 -6.22
CA HIS A 36 6.33 2.78 -5.96
C HIS A 36 6.79 3.85 -4.97
N ALA A 37 6.36 5.11 -5.13
CA ALA A 37 6.72 6.20 -4.24
C ALA A 37 6.30 5.90 -2.78
N ILE A 38 5.04 5.49 -2.59
CA ILE A 38 4.50 5.11 -1.27
C ILE A 38 5.34 4.01 -0.61
N LEU A 39 5.65 2.94 -1.36
CA LEU A 39 6.42 1.81 -0.83
C LEU A 39 7.88 2.19 -0.53
N TYR A 40 8.47 3.07 -1.34
CA TYR A 40 9.83 3.56 -1.16
C TYR A 40 9.98 4.43 0.10
N GLU A 41 9.02 5.33 0.34
CA GLU A 41 8.97 6.15 1.56
C GLU A 41 8.85 5.25 2.79
N TRP A 42 7.93 4.28 2.76
CA TRP A 42 7.75 3.34 3.85
C TRP A 42 9.02 2.52 4.15
N GLN A 43 9.69 2.02 3.11
CA GLN A 43 10.96 1.31 3.27
C GLN A 43 12.04 2.21 3.89
N THR A 44 12.06 3.48 3.48
CA THR A 44 13.01 4.47 4.00
C THR A 44 12.78 4.73 5.49
N ASP A 45 11.53 4.84 5.92
CA ASP A 45 11.20 5.07 7.33
C ASP A 45 11.46 3.84 8.20
N LEU A 46 11.13 2.63 7.72
CA LEU A 46 11.51 1.38 8.39
C LEU A 46 13.02 1.25 8.60
N ARG A 47 13.83 1.77 7.66
CA ARG A 47 15.29 1.75 7.78
C ARG A 47 15.79 2.76 8.82
N LYS A 48 15.14 3.91 8.98
CA LYS A 48 15.49 4.90 10.01
C LYS A 48 15.16 4.39 11.41
N ASP A 49 14.00 3.76 11.58
CA ASP A 49 13.56 3.24 12.88
C ASP A 49 14.51 2.15 13.42
N LYS A 50 15.09 1.33 12.53
CA LYS A 50 16.09 0.31 12.86
C LYS A 50 17.50 0.85 13.13
N SER A 51 17.72 2.16 13.06
CA SER A 51 19.04 2.78 13.22
C SER A 51 19.32 3.36 14.61
N TYR A 52 18.46 3.05 15.60
CA TYR A 52 18.64 3.34 17.02
C TYR A 52 19.02 2.10 17.84
#